data_AF-A0A327T9L5-F1
#
_entry.id   AF-A0A327T9L5-F1
#
_cell.length_a   1.000
_cell.length_b   1.000
_cell.length_c   1.000
_cell.angle_alpha   90.00
_cell.angle_beta   90.00
_cell.angle_gamma   90.00
#
_symmetry.space_group_name_H-M   'P 1'
#
loop_
_entity.id
_entity.type
_entity.pdbx_description
1 polymer ?
#
loop_
_entity_poly.entity_id
_entity_poly.type
_entity_poly.pdbx_seq_one_letter_code
_entity_poly.pdbx_strand_id
1 'polypeptide(L)' 'MGNGYFEIGLGSTFIYVFERHVRYKIIQKKGYDLADLELRLYRDGKGNEEKLDIVNAATYNLNNGKIEVSKMAGDAKFTN' A
#
# COMPACT_ATOMS: atom_id res chain seq x y z
N MET A 1 -2.23 -7.77 -10.40
CA MET A 1 -3.48 -8.49 -10.08
C MET A 1 -3.57 -8.58 -8.55
N GLY A 2 -4.69 -8.18 -7.97
CA GLY A 2 -4.96 -8.29 -6.53
C GLY A 2 -6.01 -9.37 -6.26
N ASN A 3 -6.22 -9.69 -4.99
CA ASN A 3 -7.24 -10.65 -4.53
C ASN A 3 -8.38 -9.88 -3.87
N GLY A 4 -9.61 -10.20 -4.25
CA GLY A 4 -10.81 -9.62 -3.67
C GLY A 4 -11.68 -10.70 -3.03
N TYR A 5 -12.15 -10.47 -1.82
CA TYR A 5 -13.04 -11.38 -1.10
C TYR A 5 -13.96 -10.62 -0.13
N PHE A 6 -14.95 -11.32 0.42
CA PHE A 6 -15.88 -10.73 1.38
C PHE A 6 -15.64 -11.28 2.78
N GLU A 7 -15.72 -10.41 3.77
CA GLU A 7 -15.75 -10.76 5.19
C GLU A 7 -17.07 -10.32 5.82
N ILE A 8 -17.48 -11.02 6.89
CA ILE A 8 -18.64 -10.63 7.68
C ILE A 8 -18.16 -9.73 8.81
N GLY A 9 -18.56 -8.46 8.75
CA GLY A 9 -18.30 -7.46 9.78
C GLY A 9 -19.26 -7.54 10.96
N LEU A 10 -19.07 -6.63 11.92
CA LEU A 10 -19.98 -6.48 13.05
C LEU A 10 -21.42 -6.23 12.57
N GLY A 11 -22.39 -6.86 13.26
CA GLY A 11 -23.80 -6.74 12.91
C GLY A 11 -24.20 -7.41 11.60
N SER A 12 -23.47 -8.45 11.15
CA SER A 12 -23.75 -9.20 9.92
C SER A 12 -23.66 -8.36 8.64
N THR A 13 -22.77 -7.37 8.65
CA THR A 13 -22.48 -6.53 7.48
C THR A 13 -21.51 -7.23 6.52
N PHE A 14 -21.60 -6.94 5.23
CA PHE A 14 -20.63 -7.42 4.24
C PHE A 14 -19.54 -6.38 4.03
N ILE A 15 -18.28 -6.79 4.21
CA ILE A 15 -17.09 -5.97 3.94
C ILE A 15 -16.40 -6.55 2.72
N TYR A 16 -16.19 -5.72 1.70
CA TYR A 16 -15.34 -6.09 0.57
C TYR A 16 -13.89 -5.80 0.91
N VAL A 17 -13.05 -6.83 0.90
CA VAL A 17 -11.61 -6.72 1.16
C VAL A 17 -10.87 -6.87 -0.16
N PHE A 18 -9.97 -5.93 -0.44
CA PHE A 18 -9.10 -5.97 -1.61
C PHE A 18 -7.63 -5.89 -1.21
N GLU A 19 -6.90 -6.95 -1.51
CA GLU A 19 -5.47 -7.07 -1.24
C GLU A 19 -4.67 -6.96 -2.53
N ARG A 20 -3.59 -6.18 -2.51
CA ARG A 20 -2.68 -6.05 -3.66
C ARG A 20 -1.23 -6.03 -3.22
N HIS A 21 -0.39 -6.68 -4.01
CA HIS A 21 1.06 -6.62 -3.89
C HIS A 21 1.64 -6.08 -5.20
N VAL A 22 2.47 -5.05 -5.08
CA VAL A 22 3.03 -4.31 -6.22
C VAL A 22 4.55 -4.24 -6.04
N ARG A 23 5.29 -4.31 -7.17
CA ARG A 23 6.75 -4.15 -7.21
C ARG A 23 7.13 -3.21 -8.34
N TYR A 24 7.87 -2.17 -8.01
CA TYR A 24 8.47 -1.26 -8.99
C TYR A 24 9.96 -1.54 -9.11
N LYS A 25 10.44 -1.79 -10.33
CA LYS A 25 11.88 -1.87 -10.62
C LYS A 25 12.33 -0.54 -11.21
N ILE A 26 13.06 0.24 -10.42
CA ILE A 26 13.57 1.55 -10.83
C ILE A 26 15.03 1.40 -11.25
N ILE A 27 15.33 1.70 -12.52
CA ILE A 27 16.69 1.57 -13.09
C ILE A 27 17.40 2.93 -13.16
N GLN A 28 16.63 4.00 -13.39
CA GLN A 28 17.15 5.34 -13.62
C GLN A 28 16.56 6.30 -12.59
N LYS A 29 17.34 7.32 -12.20
CA LYS A 29 16.94 8.33 -11.21
C LYS A 29 15.62 9.05 -11.55
N LYS A 30 15.32 9.19 -12.84
CA LYS A 30 14.08 9.80 -13.33
C LYS A 30 12.79 9.04 -12.94
N GLY A 31 12.91 7.80 -12.47
CA GLY A 31 11.78 6.99 -12.01
C GLY A 31 11.64 6.92 -10.50
N TYR A 32 12.33 7.79 -9.74
CA TYR A 32 12.21 7.83 -8.28
C TYR A 32 10.85 8.33 -7.80
N ASP A 33 10.12 9.06 -8.64
CA ASP A 33 8.71 9.41 -8.41
C ASP A 33 7.80 8.18 -8.21
N LEU A 34 8.14 7.06 -8.86
CA LEU A 34 7.43 5.78 -8.67
C LEU A 34 7.73 5.09 -7.34
N ALA A 35 8.67 5.61 -6.54
CA ALA A 35 8.94 5.10 -5.20
C ALA A 35 7.89 5.56 -4.17
N ASP A 36 7.15 6.62 -4.49
CA ASP A 36 6.02 7.10 -3.71
C ASP A 36 4.71 6.47 -4.21
N LEU A 37 3.88 5.98 -3.29
CA LEU A 37 2.59 5.39 -3.60
C LEU A 37 1.46 6.20 -2.95
N GLU A 38 0.71 6.92 -3.78
CA GLU A 38 -0.54 7.57 -3.35
C GLU A 38 -1.70 6.58 -3.43
N LEU A 39 -2.45 6.46 -2.33
CA LEU A 39 -3.67 5.67 -2.23
C LEU A 39 -4.84 6.60 -1.97
N ARG A 40 -5.82 6.61 -2.88
CA ARG A 40 -7.08 7.33 -2.69
C ARG A 40 -8.12 6.36 -2.15
N LEU A 41 -8.66 6.67 -0.99
CA LEU A 41 -9.71 5.91 -0.34
C LEU A 41 -11.03 6.65 -0.53
N TYR A 42 -12.09 5.90 -0.82
CA TYR A 42 -13.44 6.44 -0.92
C TYR A 42 -14.04 6.74 0.46
N ARG A 43 -14.77 7.85 0.58
CA ARG A 43 -15.60 8.19 1.75
C ARG A 43 -16.90 8.85 1.26
N ASP A 44 -18.05 8.34 1.71
CA ASP A 44 -19.37 8.86 1.31
C ASP A 44 -19.93 9.93 2.26
N GLY A 45 -19.30 10.13 3.43
CA GLY A 45 -19.74 11.06 4.46
C GLY A 45 -21.00 10.62 5.24
N LYS A 46 -21.52 9.43 4.97
CA LYS A 46 -22.74 8.84 5.56
C LYS A 46 -22.48 7.53 6.28
N GLY A 47 -21.23 7.11 6.36
CA GLY A 47 -20.78 5.96 7.15
C GLY A 47 -20.16 4.83 6.33
N ASN A 48 -20.20 4.90 4.99
CA ASN A 48 -19.46 3.97 4.14
C ASN A 48 -18.13 4.60 3.72
N GLU A 49 -17.05 3.88 4.00
CA GLU A 49 -15.71 4.31 3.64
C GLU A 49 -14.81 3.12 3.35
N GLU A 50 -13.81 3.37 2.51
CA GLU A 50 -12.67 2.49 2.38
C GLU A 50 -11.66 2.81 3.47
N LYS A 51 -11.16 1.77 4.12
CA LYS A 51 -10.11 1.87 5.12
C LYS A 51 -8.88 1.15 4.61
N LEU A 52 -7.73 1.77 4.85
CA LEU A 52 -6.45 1.13 4.64
C LEU A 52 -6.06 0.43 5.93
N ASP A 53 -6.01 -0.89 5.90
CA ASP A 53 -5.70 -1.71 7.08
C ASP A 53 -4.17 -1.90 7.22
N ILE A 54 -3.60 -2.83 6.45
CA ILE A 54 -2.17 -3.15 6.51
C ILE A 54 -1.44 -2.62 5.27
N VAL A 55 -0.33 -1.91 5.52
CA VAL A 55 0.65 -1.55 4.50
C VAL A 55 2.03 -1.90 5.00
N ASN A 56 2.72 -2.72 4.21
CA ASN A 56 4.11 -3.07 4.39
C ASN A 56 4.86 -2.79 3.09
N ALA A 57 6.02 -2.15 3.18
CA ALA A 57 6.86 -1.87 2.04
C ALA A 57 8.34 -2.00 2.40
N ALA A 58 9.16 -2.30 1.40
CA ALA A 58 10.60 -2.33 1.52
C ALA A 58 11.23 -1.95 0.17
N THR A 59 12.29 -1.17 0.23
CA THR A 59 13.12 -0.81 -0.91
C THR A 59 14.40 -1.63 -0.90
N TYR A 60 14.74 -2.22 -2.04
CA TYR A 60 15.94 -3.01 -2.23
C TYR A 60 16.91 -2.22 -3.11
N ASN A 61 17.90 -1.58 -2.51
CA ASN A 61 18.91 -0.79 -3.20
C ASN A 61 20.10 -1.65 -3.59
N LEU A 62 20.57 -1.52 -4.83
CA LEU A 62 21.78 -2.21 -5.29
C LEU A 62 22.95 -1.22 -5.28
N ASN A 63 23.80 -1.31 -4.25
CA ASN A 63 24.97 -0.47 -4.06
C ASN A 63 26.23 -1.32 -4.18
N ASN A 64 27.10 -1.02 -5.16
CA ASN A 64 28.36 -1.74 -5.41
C ASN A 64 28.21 -3.27 -5.46
N GLY A 65 27.14 -3.78 -6.08
CA GLY A 65 26.86 -5.22 -6.19
C GLY A 65 26.25 -5.86 -4.95
N LYS A 66 26.03 -5.11 -3.86
CA LYS A 66 25.37 -5.57 -2.64
C LYS A 66 23.95 -5.03 -2.56
N ILE A 67 23.02 -5.87 -2.08
CA ILE A 67 21.65 -5.48 -1.81
C ILE A 67 21.56 -4.90 -0.39
N GLU A 68 21.10 -3.67 -0.28
CA GLU A 68 20.77 -2.99 0.97
C GLU A 68 19.26 -2.82 1.06
N VAL A 69 18.65 -3.28 2.16
CA VAL A 69 17.20 -3.28 2.36
C VAL A 69 16.80 -2.15 3.30
N SER A 70 15.92 -1.28 2.85
CA SER A 70 15.31 -0.23 3.65
C SER A 70 13.83 -0.56 3.84
N LYS A 71 13.44 -0.96 5.05
CA LYS A 71 12.02 -1.20 5.37
C LYS A 71 11.31 0.13 5.57
N MET A 72 10.04 0.19 5.19
CA MET A 72 9.18 1.33 5.51
C MET A 72 9.09 1.50 7.03
N ALA A 73 9.40 2.70 7.51
CA ALA A 73 9.26 3.04 8.91
C ALA A 73 7.78 3.26 9.27
N GLY A 74 7.41 3.14 10.55
CA GLY A 74 6.02 3.26 10.98
C GLY A 74 5.43 4.65 10.75
N ASP A 75 6.27 5.69 10.80
CA ASP A 75 5.97 7.10 10.56
C ASP A 75 5.97 7.48 9.07
N ALA A 76 6.33 6.56 8.16
CA ALA A 76 6.25 6.79 6.72
C ALA A 76 4.81 6.71 6.16
N LYS A 77 3.80 6.58 7.03
CA LYS A 77 2.38 6.64 6.69
C LYS A 77 1.88 8.07 6.89
N PHE A 78 1.59 8.77 5.80
CA PHE A 78 1.03 10.12 5.84
C PHE A 78 -0.47 10.06 5.57
N THR A 79 -1.27 10.63 6.47
CA THR A 79 -2.71 10.84 6.28
C THR A 79 -2.98 12.32 6.31
N ASN A 80 -3.71 12.81 5.31
CA ASN A 80 -4.17 14.20 5.21
C ASN A 80 -5.63 14.30 5.66
#